data_AF-A0A6V7TSP5-F1
#
_entry.id   AF-A0A6V7TSP5-F1
#
_cell.length_a   1.000
_cell.length_b   1.000
_cell.length_c   1.000
_cell.angle_alpha   90.00
_cell.angle_beta   90.00
_cell.angle_gamma   90.00
#
_symmetry.space_group_name_H-M   'P 1'
#
loop_
_entity.id
_entity.type
_entity.pdbx_description
1 polymer ?
#
loop_
_entity_poly.entity_id
_entity_poly.type
_entity_poly.pdbx_seq_one_letter_code
_entity_poly.pdbx_strand_id
1 'polypeptide(L)'
;MELAVHALLTGQKMKKKAKIQQLYEDWMMHGERETTSGGKPRPPSMKIYLNWIVEAWKIISEETISKSFKLCGVTNAIDGTEDDEINCFKPDGPVPEGRALLKKARDDKELVRLFEEIDLAEDKENGIASDDSIEL
;
A
#
# COMPACT_ATOMS: atom_id res chain seq x y z
N MET A 1 -18.28 -16.53 -0.47
CA MET A 1 -17.06 -16.05 -1.18
C MET A 1 -16.39 -14.88 -0.49
N GLU A 2 -17.13 -14.01 0.21
CA GLU A 2 -16.64 -12.85 0.95
C GLU A 2 -15.67 -13.14 2.12
N LEU A 3 -16.00 -14.12 2.97
CA LEU A 3 -15.12 -14.58 4.05
C LEU A 3 -13.74 -15.01 3.52
N ALA A 4 -13.69 -15.55 2.30
CA ALA A 4 -12.45 -16.00 1.68
C ALA A 4 -11.56 -14.84 1.26
N VAL A 5 -12.11 -13.70 0.80
CA VAL A 5 -11.30 -12.54 0.37
C VAL A 5 -10.75 -11.77 1.57
N HIS A 6 -11.56 -11.55 2.61
CA HIS A 6 -11.08 -10.95 3.86
C HIS A 6 -10.05 -11.87 4.55
N ALA A 7 -10.29 -13.19 4.58
CA ALA A 7 -9.31 -14.15 5.10
C ALA A 7 -8.04 -14.22 4.23
N LEU A 8 -8.14 -14.04 2.90
CA LEU A 8 -6.99 -13.99 2.01
C LEU A 8 -6.15 -12.75 2.28
N LEU A 9 -6.74 -11.55 2.30
CA LEU A 9 -6.01 -10.31 2.57
C LEU A 9 -5.43 -10.29 3.99
N THR A 10 -6.21 -10.73 4.99
CA THR A 10 -5.74 -10.85 6.37
C THR A 10 -4.63 -11.88 6.47
N GLY A 11 -4.77 -13.04 5.81
CA GLY A 11 -3.76 -14.08 5.75
C GLY A 11 -2.46 -13.62 5.07
N GLN A 12 -2.53 -12.78 4.04
CA GLN A 12 -1.37 -12.24 3.34
C GLN A 12 -0.68 -11.13 4.13
N LYS A 13 -1.45 -10.24 4.79
CA LYS A 13 -0.91 -9.28 5.77
C LYS A 13 -0.17 -9.99 6.90
N MET A 14 -0.73 -11.11 7.38
CA MET A 14 -0.09 -11.97 8.38
C MET A 14 1.19 -12.60 7.84
N LYS A 15 1.23 -13.05 6.58
CA LYS A 15 2.44 -13.60 5.94
C LYS A 15 3.59 -12.59 5.82
N LYS A 16 3.33 -11.36 5.35
CA LYS A 16 4.39 -10.31 5.28
C LYS A 16 4.95 -10.00 6.66
N LYS A 17 4.06 -9.77 7.63
CA LYS A 17 4.48 -9.47 9.01
C LYS A 17 5.27 -10.64 9.61
N ALA A 18 4.79 -11.88 9.43
CA ALA A 18 5.48 -13.08 9.90
C ALA A 18 6.85 -13.23 9.24
N LYS A 19 6.99 -12.91 7.95
CA LYS A 19 8.30 -12.98 7.26
C LYS A 19 9.28 -11.94 7.79
N ILE A 20 8.84 -10.70 8.02
CA ILE A 20 9.68 -9.66 8.63
C ILE A 20 10.10 -10.08 10.05
N GLN A 21 9.16 -10.64 10.83
CA GLN A 21 9.46 -11.14 12.17
C GLN A 21 10.50 -12.26 12.15
N GLN A 22 10.35 -13.25 11.26
CA GLN A 22 11.32 -14.32 11.07
C GLN A 22 12.72 -13.76 10.72
N LEU A 23 12.79 -12.82 9.78
CA LEU A 23 14.06 -12.20 9.38
C LEU A 23 14.71 -11.41 10.53
N TYR A 24 13.90 -10.77 11.36
CA TYR A 24 14.38 -10.09 12.56
C TYR A 24 14.92 -11.09 13.61
N GLU A 25 14.22 -12.19 13.85
CA GLU A 25 14.64 -13.25 14.77
C GLU A 25 15.95 -13.90 14.30
N ASP A 26 16.06 -14.22 13.01
CA ASP A 26 17.29 -14.77 12.41
C ASP A 26 18.45 -13.78 12.54
N TRP A 27 18.23 -12.49 12.28
CA TRP A 27 19.25 -11.46 12.46
C TRP A 27 19.64 -11.26 13.93
N MET A 28 18.71 -11.37 14.87
CA MET A 28 19.02 -11.32 16.29
C MET A 28 19.90 -12.50 16.75
N MET A 29 19.75 -13.66 16.12
CA MET A 29 20.51 -14.87 16.46
C MET A 29 21.86 -14.97 15.75
N HIS A 30 21.93 -14.53 14.49
CA HIS A 30 23.07 -14.79 13.60
C HIS A 30 23.68 -13.55 12.96
N GLY A 31 23.04 -12.39 13.08
CA GLY A 31 23.50 -11.14 12.46
C GLY A 31 24.70 -10.53 13.17
N GLU A 32 25.55 -9.86 12.39
CA GLU A 32 26.56 -8.95 12.94
C GLU A 32 25.85 -7.76 13.57
N ARG A 33 26.10 -7.54 14.87
CA ARG A 33 25.44 -6.50 15.66
C ARG A 33 26.48 -5.59 16.27
N GLU A 34 26.36 -4.31 15.95
CA GLU A 34 27.05 -3.29 16.71
C GLU A 34 26.46 -3.21 18.11
N THR A 35 27.34 -3.01 19.08
CA THR A 35 26.94 -2.80 20.46
C THR A 35 27.16 -1.33 20.80
N THR A 36 26.22 -0.74 21.53
CA THR A 36 26.41 0.59 22.13
C THR A 36 27.59 0.54 23.11
N SER A 37 28.17 1.70 23.45
CA SER A 37 29.22 1.80 24.47
C SER A 37 28.81 1.18 25.82
N GLY A 38 27.52 1.12 26.11
CA GLY A 38 26.93 0.48 27.29
C GLY A 38 26.61 -1.01 27.15
N GLY A 39 27.12 -1.71 26.13
CA GLY A 39 26.97 -3.16 26.01
C GLY A 39 25.61 -3.64 25.46
N LYS A 40 24.70 -2.73 25.08
CA LYS A 40 23.39 -3.10 24.50
C LYS A 40 23.48 -3.22 22.98
N PRO A 41 22.90 -4.26 22.35
CA PRO A 41 22.87 -4.39 20.90
C PRO A 41 22.09 -3.22 20.28
N ARG A 42 22.63 -2.65 19.20
CA ARG A 42 21.96 -1.63 18.41
C ARG A 42 20.82 -2.24 17.58
N PRO A 43 19.79 -1.45 17.23
CA PRO A 43 18.79 -1.89 16.26
C PRO A 43 19.44 -2.16 14.89
N PRO A 44 18.78 -2.93 14.02
CA PRO A 44 19.21 -3.10 12.64
C PRO A 44 19.31 -1.74 11.94
N SER A 45 20.27 -1.59 11.03
CA SER A 45 20.34 -0.39 10.20
C SER A 45 19.13 -0.30 9.28
N MET A 46 18.81 0.90 8.81
CA MET A 46 17.72 1.12 7.85
C MET A 46 17.87 0.24 6.60
N LYS A 47 19.10 0.07 6.11
CA LYS A 47 19.41 -0.78 4.95
C LYS A 47 18.98 -2.24 5.17
N ILE A 48 19.22 -2.77 6.37
CA ILE A 48 18.82 -4.14 6.74
C ILE A 48 17.28 -4.24 6.77
N TYR A 49 16.61 -3.28 7.42
CA TYR A 49 15.14 -3.23 7.46
C TYR A 49 14.51 -3.15 6.06
N LEU A 50 15.02 -2.30 5.18
CA LEU A 50 14.52 -2.16 3.81
C LEU A 50 14.68 -3.45 3.01
N ASN A 51 15.81 -4.15 3.16
CA ASN A 51 16.00 -5.45 2.55
C ASN A 51 14.96 -6.47 3.05
N TRP A 52 14.65 -6.50 4.34
CA TRP A 52 13.60 -7.39 4.85
C TRP A 52 12.22 -7.07 4.30
N ILE A 53 11.91 -5.79 4.11
CA ILE A 53 10.66 -5.38 3.48
C ILE A 53 10.61 -5.94 2.05
N VAL A 54 11.67 -5.77 1.26
CA VAL A 54 11.77 -6.33 -0.10
C VAL A 54 11.58 -7.84 -0.10
N GLU A 55 12.30 -8.58 0.76
CA GLU A 55 12.15 -10.04 0.86
C GLU A 55 10.74 -10.46 1.30
N ALA A 56 10.12 -9.72 2.21
CA ALA A 56 8.76 -9.99 2.64
C ALA A 56 7.70 -9.64 1.59
N TRP A 57 8.02 -8.76 0.62
CA TRP A 57 7.14 -8.51 -0.52
C TRP A 57 7.22 -9.63 -1.57
N LYS A 58 8.39 -10.26 -1.76
CA LYS A 58 8.57 -11.38 -2.71
C LYS A 58 7.70 -12.60 -2.42
N ILE A 59 7.20 -12.76 -1.20
CA ILE A 59 6.32 -13.89 -0.84
C ILE A 59 4.86 -13.64 -1.27
N ILE A 60 4.50 -12.40 -1.62
CA ILE A 60 3.14 -12.03 -2.03
C ILE A 60 3.07 -12.17 -3.56
N SER A 61 2.08 -12.89 -4.06
CA SER A 61 1.89 -13.03 -5.51
C SER A 61 1.43 -11.73 -6.16
N GLU A 62 1.84 -11.50 -7.40
CA GLU A 62 1.35 -10.37 -8.21
C GLU A 62 -0.18 -10.34 -8.27
N GLU A 63 -0.82 -11.50 -8.45
CA GLU A 63 -2.28 -11.62 -8.42
C GLU A 63 -2.89 -11.04 -7.13
N THR A 64 -2.27 -11.31 -5.97
CA THR A 64 -2.74 -10.79 -4.68
C THR A 64 -2.63 -9.27 -4.66
N ILE A 65 -1.52 -8.73 -5.16
CA ILE A 65 -1.26 -7.29 -5.24
C ILE A 65 -2.29 -6.64 -6.16
N SER A 66 -2.44 -7.12 -7.40
CA SER A 66 -3.41 -6.61 -8.36
C SER A 66 -4.83 -6.64 -7.82
N LYS A 67 -5.24 -7.74 -7.18
CA LYS A 67 -6.55 -7.83 -6.54
C LYS A 67 -6.74 -6.80 -5.44
N SER A 68 -5.72 -6.56 -4.61
CA SER A 68 -5.82 -5.56 -3.54
C SER A 68 -6.06 -4.15 -4.08
N PHE A 69 -5.43 -3.79 -5.20
CA PHE A 69 -5.66 -2.51 -5.86
C PHE A 69 -7.09 -2.36 -6.36
N LYS A 70 -7.66 -3.41 -6.97
CA LYS A 70 -9.07 -3.40 -7.40
C LYS A 70 -10.05 -3.31 -6.23
N LEU A 71 -9.79 -4.02 -5.14
CA LEU A 71 -10.63 -3.94 -3.93
C LEU A 71 -10.63 -2.54 -3.32
N CYS A 72 -9.54 -1.79 -3.53
CA CYS A 72 -9.38 -0.40 -3.07
C CYS A 72 -9.85 0.66 -4.08
N GLY A 73 -10.36 0.28 -5.26
CA GLY A 73 -10.83 1.25 -6.24
C GLY A 73 -9.73 1.90 -7.09
N VAL A 74 -8.49 1.37 -7.06
CA VAL A 74 -7.32 2.06 -7.65
C VAL A 74 -7.11 1.71 -9.13
N THR A 75 -7.23 0.43 -9.48
CA THR A 75 -6.96 -0.07 -10.85
C THR A 75 -8.22 -0.63 -11.50
N ASN A 76 -9.40 -0.20 -11.03
CA ASN A 76 -10.68 -0.66 -11.55
C ASN A 76 -10.95 -0.04 -12.92
N ALA A 77 -11.66 -0.78 -13.77
CA ALA A 77 -12.07 -0.28 -15.09
C ALA A 77 -12.89 1.02 -14.99
N ILE A 78 -12.55 2.00 -15.85
CA ILE A 78 -13.19 3.32 -15.88
C ILE A 78 -14.67 3.23 -16.30
N ASP A 79 -15.03 2.23 -17.10
CA ASP A 79 -16.40 1.96 -17.52
C ASP A 79 -17.30 1.43 -16.38
N GLY A 80 -16.72 1.19 -15.20
CA GLY A 80 -17.42 0.73 -14.01
C GLY A 80 -17.76 -0.76 -14.00
N THR A 81 -17.26 -1.53 -14.96
CA THR A 81 -17.50 -2.98 -15.01
C THR A 81 -16.93 -3.74 -13.82
N GLU A 82 -15.97 -3.16 -13.10
CA GLU A 82 -15.29 -3.73 -11.94
C GLU A 82 -15.60 -3.00 -10.62
N ASP A 83 -16.59 -2.09 -10.60
CA ASP A 83 -16.98 -1.38 -9.38
C ASP A 83 -17.51 -2.33 -8.31
N ASP A 84 -17.93 -3.52 -8.72
CA ASP A 84 -18.44 -4.53 -7.81
C ASP A 84 -17.38 -5.20 -6.96
N GLU A 85 -16.13 -5.13 -7.40
CA GLU A 85 -14.96 -5.60 -6.66
C GLU A 85 -14.62 -4.65 -5.49
N ILE A 86 -15.03 -3.38 -5.54
CA ILE A 86 -14.64 -2.38 -4.54
C ILE A 86 -15.23 -2.75 -3.17
N ASN A 87 -14.34 -2.98 -2.19
CA ASN A 87 -14.73 -3.59 -0.93
C ASN A 87 -15.60 -2.67 -0.06
N CYS A 88 -15.41 -1.34 -0.13
CA CYS A 88 -16.21 -0.40 0.65
C CYS A 88 -17.66 -0.29 0.16
N PHE A 89 -17.94 -0.70 -1.08
CA PHE A 89 -19.24 -0.58 -1.74
C PHE A 89 -20.10 -1.83 -1.67
N LYS A 90 -19.71 -2.80 -0.85
CA LYS A 90 -20.49 -4.00 -0.66
C LYS A 90 -21.71 -3.74 0.22
N PRO A 91 -22.76 -4.59 0.17
CA PRO A 91 -23.98 -4.37 0.95
C PRO A 91 -23.76 -4.27 2.46
N ASP A 92 -22.78 -5.00 3.00
CA ASP A 92 -22.32 -4.99 4.39
C ASP A 92 -21.10 -4.06 4.60
N GLY A 93 -20.68 -3.37 3.55
CA GLY A 93 -19.55 -2.45 3.57
C GLY A 93 -19.89 -1.12 4.24
N PRO A 94 -18.87 -0.30 4.53
CA PRO A 94 -19.05 1.02 5.14
C PRO A 94 -19.81 2.01 4.27
N VAL A 95 -19.86 1.80 2.94
CA VAL A 95 -20.54 2.71 2.00
C VAL A 95 -21.37 1.90 0.99
N PRO A 96 -22.49 1.28 1.42
CA PRO A 96 -23.28 0.40 0.53
C PRO A 96 -23.82 1.08 -0.72
N GLU A 97 -24.11 2.38 -0.65
CA GLU A 97 -24.58 3.18 -1.79
C GLU A 97 -23.44 3.70 -2.69
N GLY A 98 -22.18 3.40 -2.35
CA GLY A 98 -21.02 3.99 -3.01
C GLY A 98 -20.94 3.71 -4.51
N ARG A 99 -21.45 2.57 -4.99
CA ARG A 99 -21.50 2.26 -6.44
C ARG A 99 -22.40 3.23 -7.19
N ALA A 100 -23.57 3.54 -6.63
CA ALA A 100 -24.51 4.47 -7.26
C ALA A 100 -23.94 5.89 -7.28
N LEU A 101 -23.27 6.30 -6.20
CA LEU A 101 -22.58 7.58 -6.12
C LEU A 101 -21.43 7.69 -7.12
N LEU A 102 -20.59 6.65 -7.22
CA LEU A 102 -19.47 6.61 -8.17
C LEU A 102 -19.98 6.64 -9.61
N LYS A 103 -21.02 5.87 -9.94
CA LYS A 103 -21.65 5.91 -11.27
C LYS A 103 -22.15 7.31 -11.60
N LYS A 104 -22.86 7.96 -10.67
CA LYS A 104 -23.34 9.33 -10.85
C LYS A 104 -22.19 10.32 -11.06
N ALA A 105 -21.08 10.17 -10.32
CA ALA A 105 -19.91 11.03 -10.47
C ALA A 105 -19.20 10.84 -11.82
N ARG A 106 -19.18 9.62 -12.37
CA ARG A 106 -18.65 9.36 -13.72
C ARG A 106 -19.54 9.93 -14.83
N ASP A 107 -20.85 9.88 -14.63
CA ASP A 107 -21.83 10.48 -15.55
C ASP A 107 -21.83 12.02 -15.50
N ASP A 108 -21.19 12.61 -14.46
CA ASP A 108 -21.03 14.05 -14.33
C ASP A 108 -19.94 14.58 -15.28
N LYS A 109 -20.41 15.20 -16.36
CA LYS A 109 -19.58 15.70 -17.48
C LYS A 109 -18.59 16.80 -17.07
N GLU A 110 -18.80 17.45 -15.92
CA GLU A 110 -17.88 18.49 -15.42
C GLU A 110 -16.54 17.90 -14.99
N LEU A 111 -16.53 16.72 -14.34
CA LEU A 111 -15.30 16.07 -13.89
C LEU A 111 -14.51 15.43 -15.04
N VAL A 112 -15.23 14.86 -16.03
CA VAL A 112 -14.60 14.27 -17.23
C VAL A 112 -13.81 15.33 -18.01
N ARG A 113 -14.37 16.54 -18.15
CA ARG A 113 -13.67 17.68 -18.76
C ARG A 113 -12.45 18.12 -17.97
N LEU A 114 -12.55 18.14 -16.64
CA LEU A 114 -11.45 18.53 -15.76
C LEU A 114 -10.26 17.55 -15.86
N PHE A 115 -10.51 16.25 -15.99
CA PHE A 115 -9.44 15.25 -16.19
C PHE A 115 -8.77 15.35 -17.57
N GLU A 116 -9.53 15.70 -18.62
CA GLU A 116 -8.98 15.95 -19.95
C GLU A 116 -8.08 17.19 -20.00
N GLU A 117 -8.28 18.15 -19.09
CA GLU A 117 -7.45 19.36 -18.96
C GLU A 117 -6.21 19.18 -18.05
N ILE A 118 -6.07 18.06 -17.32
CA ILE A 118 -4.87 17.79 -16.51
C ILE A 118 -3.73 17.34 -17.44
N ASP A 119 -2.83 18.28 -17.76
CA ASP A 119 -1.57 17.98 -18.43
C ASP A 119 -0.55 17.43 -17.42
N LEU A 120 -0.43 16.11 -17.34
CA LEU A 120 0.58 15.43 -16.52
C LEU A 120 2.02 15.66 -17.01
N ALA A 121 2.23 16.34 -18.14
CA ALA A 121 3.56 16.73 -18.61
C ALA A 121 4.09 18.02 -17.96
N GLU A 122 3.23 18.82 -17.32
CA GLU A 122 3.66 19.99 -16.53
C GLU A 122 3.94 19.62 -15.06
N ASP A 123 4.87 18.68 -14.84
CA ASP A 123 5.60 18.63 -13.58
C ASP A 123 6.53 19.84 -13.53
N LYS A 124 5.99 21.03 -13.21
CA LYS A 124 6.81 22.11 -12.68
C LYS A 124 7.29 21.62 -11.33
N GLU A 125 8.50 21.06 -11.32
CA GLU A 125 9.32 20.84 -10.12
C GLU A 125 9.43 22.18 -9.40
N ASN A 126 8.42 22.51 -8.60
CA ASN A 126 8.49 23.58 -7.64
C ASN A 126 9.48 23.05 -6.62
N GLY A 127 10.76 23.38 -6.82
CA GLY A 127 11.87 23.05 -5.94
C GLY A 127 11.54 23.55 -4.54
N ILE A 128 10.89 22.69 -3.76
CA ILE A 128 10.80 22.84 -2.32
C ILE A 128 12.22 22.58 -1.86
N ALA A 129 12.97 23.66 -1.63
CA ALA A 129 14.26 23.58 -0.98
C ALA A 129 14.07 22.80 0.33
N SER A 130 14.82 21.70 0.47
CA SER A 130 14.95 20.99 1.75
C SER A 130 15.39 22.01 2.79
N ASP A 131 14.53 22.27 3.76
CA ASP A 131 14.88 23.05 4.94
C ASP A 131 15.83 22.21 5.80
N ASP A 132 17.14 22.39 5.59
CA ASP A 132 18.21 21.74 6.35
C ASP A 132 18.41 22.40 7.74
N SER A 133 17.33 22.81 8.40
CA SER A 133 17.39 23.30 9.78
C SER A 133 17.38 22.13 10.76
N ILE A 134 18.55 21.50 10.94
CA ILE A 134 18.86 20.78 12.18
C ILE A 134 19.66 21.76 13.06
N GLU A 135 18.98 22.43 14.00
CA GLU A 135 19.66 23.07 15.11
C GLU A 135 20.21 21.97 16.05
N LEU A 136 21.53 21.99 16.24
CA LEU A 136 22.32 21.13 17.12
C LEU A 136 22.07 21.41 18.60
#